data_AF-A0AAD9KS80-F1
#
_entry.id   AF-A0AAD9KS80-F1
#
_cell.length_a   1.000
_cell.length_b   1.000
_cell.length_c   1.000
_cell.angle_alpha   90.00
_cell.angle_beta   90.00
_cell.angle_gamma   90.00
#
_symmetry.space_group_name_H-M   'P 1'
#
loop_
_entity.id
_entity.type
_entity.pdbx_description
1 polymer ?
#
loop_
_entity_poly.entity_id
_entity_poly.type
_entity_poly.pdbx_seq_one_letter_code
_entity_poly.pdbx_strand_id
1 'polypeptide(L)'
;MSLPVFKCSRVTKLLLTVVQKKTIWLLWGHRSVSMATSLASPLWTRSLLGGSAMSNVRIWPCRMYRVKTPDLLEGGQRWMLHVYKEVDPNATSLTPEMMSLLRSRAEQLEERGCKSYQLVECPQVLRLDTDEIDARIERLHQCGITHVSAPLIDLAKQKSPSKLAKKVAEYKDKKTAGHVSVADFWLAKFECRREDIVDAVGRNPRLFRSDIRAMCEKVDILLRHGATLDDVRAHSHVLKNRTAATIEERARELSRLCAPPLSVAWIAQSEYIYQEILHNYAASEDEQANKQSYIEKQFGGAESSDSIDLWRKIPYVSRQQFRVLRPKLEFLRSKGFTHDDIITAPYIFKLGLESMRAIYDELEAHGIETITLRLICTFSQRRAISKYRLPTHILAKVIGCAPETIGPLPKVMRVMFLQTTSVMSANFRFLRDECGFERDHVRRLPVILGHDHAVLRKHWAALPHRDELQPYDDWTRDKWRLLNVLQYFIERGNNFKHPVVFADQESEAGVPETYPVV
;
A
#
# COMPACT_ATOMS: atom_id res chain seq x y z
N MET A 1 -47.73 47.67 7.22
CA MET A 1 -46.38 47.14 7.54
C MET A 1 -46.51 45.63 7.60
N SER A 2 -46.17 44.91 6.52
CA SER A 2 -44.86 44.26 6.30
C SER A 2 -44.59 43.12 7.29
N LEU A 3 -44.27 41.87 6.94
CA LEU A 3 -44.15 41.05 5.71
C LEU A 3 -43.78 39.62 6.25
N PRO A 4 -43.60 38.53 5.47
CA PRO A 4 -44.53 37.41 5.55
C PRO A 4 -43.96 36.07 6.06
N VAL A 5 -44.86 35.15 6.46
CA VAL A 5 -44.55 33.72 6.66
C VAL A 5 -44.85 32.96 5.36
N PHE A 6 -43.82 32.46 4.68
CA PHE A 6 -43.96 31.71 3.43
C PHE A 6 -44.23 30.21 3.65
N LYS A 7 -45.18 29.66 2.88
CA LYS A 7 -45.45 28.22 2.76
C LYS A 7 -44.68 27.62 1.58
N CYS A 8 -44.10 26.43 1.77
CA CYS A 8 -44.14 25.28 0.84
C CYS A 8 -43.57 24.04 1.56
N SER A 9 -44.18 22.87 1.68
CA SER A 9 -45.19 22.08 0.94
C SER A 9 -44.60 21.00 0.00
N ARG A 10 -45.21 19.80 0.09
CA ARG A 10 -45.02 18.56 -0.70
C ARG A 10 -43.69 17.84 -0.47
N VAL A 11 -43.66 16.72 0.26
CA VAL A 11 -44.26 15.39 -0.02
C VAL A 11 -43.62 14.70 -1.23
N THR A 12 -42.86 13.64 -0.95
CA THR A 12 -42.84 12.43 -1.77
C THR A 12 -42.79 11.23 -0.82
N LYS A 13 -43.74 10.30 -0.96
CA LYS A 13 -43.80 9.07 -0.15
C LYS A 13 -42.71 8.11 -0.61
N LEU A 14 -41.94 7.55 0.33
CA LEU A 14 -41.26 6.28 0.11
C LEU A 14 -42.28 5.16 0.38
N LEU A 15 -42.47 4.24 -0.56
CA LEU A 15 -43.27 3.04 -0.34
C LEU A 15 -42.32 1.88 -0.01
N LEU A 16 -42.37 1.43 1.24
CA LEU A 16 -41.68 0.25 1.74
C LEU A 16 -42.60 -0.97 1.56
N THR A 17 -42.03 -2.12 1.21
CA THR A 17 -42.61 -3.39 1.64
C THR A 17 -41.47 -4.30 2.08
N VAL A 18 -41.67 -4.90 3.25
CA VAL A 18 -40.66 -5.57 4.07
C VAL A 18 -40.84 -7.09 3.91
N VAL A 19 -39.97 -7.85 4.61
CA VAL A 19 -40.21 -9.13 5.31
C VAL A 19 -39.34 -10.26 4.70
N GLN A 20 -38.43 -10.94 5.42
CA GLN A 20 -38.48 -11.34 6.84
C GLN A 20 -37.09 -11.63 7.51
N LYS A 21 -36.95 -11.28 8.81
CA LYS A 21 -35.97 -11.77 9.84
C LYS A 21 -34.45 -11.61 9.54
N LYS A 22 -33.55 -11.26 10.48
CA LYS A 22 -33.50 -10.70 11.85
C LYS A 22 -32.00 -10.36 12.08
N THR A 23 -31.51 -9.29 12.71
CA THR A 23 -32.04 -7.99 13.20
C THR A 23 -30.82 -7.05 13.35
N ILE A 24 -30.97 -5.73 13.18
CA ILE A 24 -29.91 -4.73 13.46
C ILE A 24 -30.33 -3.87 14.67
N TRP A 25 -29.38 -3.55 15.55
CA TRP A 25 -29.51 -2.44 16.49
C TRP A 25 -28.94 -1.16 15.87
N LEU A 26 -29.75 -0.11 15.79
CA LEU A 26 -29.32 1.24 15.46
C LEU A 26 -29.45 2.12 16.71
N LEU A 27 -28.36 2.80 17.06
CA LEU A 27 -28.35 3.89 18.03
C LEU A 27 -27.73 5.09 17.32
N TRP A 28 -28.49 6.18 17.20
CA TRP A 28 -28.06 7.40 16.54
C TRP A 28 -27.98 8.50 17.60
N GLY A 29 -26.77 9.05 17.81
CA GLY A 29 -26.50 10.16 18.70
C GLY A 29 -25.63 11.18 17.98
N HIS A 30 -26.14 12.40 17.81
CA HIS A 30 -25.53 13.40 16.95
C HIS A 30 -24.95 14.55 17.78
N ARG A 31 -23.62 14.61 17.94
CA ARG A 31 -22.81 15.85 17.89
C ARG A 31 -21.31 15.59 18.13
N SER A 32 -20.51 15.98 17.13
CA SER A 32 -19.26 16.72 17.26
C SER A 32 -18.10 16.16 18.12
N VAL A 33 -17.26 15.28 17.54
CA VAL A 33 -15.81 15.29 17.81
C VAL A 33 -15.03 15.02 16.51
N SER A 34 -13.95 15.77 16.29
CA SER A 34 -13.00 15.61 15.19
C SER A 34 -12.28 14.24 15.23
N MET A 35 -12.28 13.50 14.12
CA MET A 35 -11.22 12.52 13.83
C MET A 35 -10.86 12.49 12.35
N ALA A 36 -9.71 13.10 12.03
CA ALA A 36 -9.03 12.86 10.76
C ALA A 36 -8.33 11.49 10.82
N THR A 37 -8.74 10.55 9.98
CA THR A 37 -8.08 9.25 9.81
C THR A 37 -7.10 9.31 8.66
N SER A 38 -5.81 9.46 8.97
CA SER A 38 -4.74 9.44 7.97
C SER A 38 -4.55 8.02 7.41
N LEU A 39 -4.90 7.81 6.14
CA LEU A 39 -4.46 6.64 5.37
C LEU A 39 -3.02 6.88 4.90
N ALA A 40 -2.08 6.10 5.42
CA ALA A 40 -0.69 6.08 4.96
C ALA A 40 -0.38 4.73 4.30
N SER A 41 0.23 4.78 3.12
CA SER A 41 0.82 3.67 2.37
C SER A 41 2.21 4.07 1.87
N PRO A 42 3.06 3.13 1.44
CA PRO A 42 4.39 3.08 2.04
C PRO A 42 5.57 3.31 1.07
N LEU A 43 6.78 3.16 1.65
CA LEU A 43 8.08 2.93 1.02
C LEU A 43 8.77 4.11 0.32
N TRP A 44 9.83 4.61 0.95
CA TRP A 44 11.13 4.84 0.31
C TRP A 44 12.25 4.44 1.29
N THR A 45 13.24 3.68 0.82
CA THR A 45 14.51 3.42 1.53
C THR A 45 15.63 3.32 0.50
N ARG A 46 16.51 4.32 0.47
CA ARG A 46 17.93 4.18 0.09
C ARG A 46 18.67 5.51 0.25
N SER A 47 19.63 5.52 1.17
CA SER A 47 21.03 5.86 0.85
C SER A 47 21.84 5.88 2.15
N LEU A 48 22.87 5.04 2.22
CA LEU A 48 24.15 5.35 2.85
C LEU A 48 25.12 4.22 2.49
N LEU A 49 26.08 4.55 1.62
CA LEU A 49 27.48 4.09 1.58
C LEU A 49 28.06 4.62 0.26
N GLY A 50 29.00 5.57 0.36
CA GLY A 50 29.82 5.99 -0.77
C GLY A 50 31.18 5.29 -0.73
N GLY A 51 31.91 5.31 -1.84
CA GLY A 51 33.35 5.00 -1.82
C GLY A 51 33.88 4.17 -3.00
N SER A 52 34.49 4.89 -3.95
CA SER A 52 35.55 4.42 -4.88
C SER A 52 35.19 3.45 -6.03
N ALA A 53 35.91 3.66 -7.13
CA ALA A 53 35.69 3.07 -8.44
C ALA A 53 36.33 1.68 -8.60
N MET A 54 35.75 0.86 -9.49
CA MET A 54 36.50 0.35 -10.65
C MET A 54 35.56 -0.11 -11.76
N SER A 55 36.06 -0.03 -12.99
CA SER A 55 35.38 -0.40 -14.23
C SER A 55 35.13 -1.91 -14.33
N ASN A 56 33.97 -2.31 -14.84
CA ASN A 56 33.85 -3.55 -15.59
C ASN A 56 32.65 -3.54 -16.54
N VAL A 57 32.93 -3.70 -17.83
CA VAL A 57 31.94 -3.85 -18.89
C VAL A 57 31.14 -5.14 -18.66
N ARG A 58 29.81 -5.06 -18.69
CA ARG A 58 28.95 -6.25 -18.83
C ARG A 58 28.03 -6.09 -20.03
N ILE A 59 28.36 -6.84 -21.07
CA ILE A 59 27.51 -7.10 -22.23
C ILE A 59 26.25 -7.80 -21.72
N TRP A 60 25.08 -7.20 -21.93
CA TRP A 60 23.80 -7.87 -21.69
C TRP A 60 23.44 -8.71 -22.91
N PRO A 61 23.13 -10.02 -22.76
CA PRO A 61 22.65 -10.81 -23.87
C PRO A 61 21.22 -10.37 -24.24
N CYS A 62 21.07 -9.75 -25.40
CA CYS A 62 19.77 -9.41 -25.98
C CYS A 62 18.96 -10.68 -26.30
N ARG A 63 18.18 -11.16 -25.33
CA ARG A 63 17.08 -12.09 -25.62
C ARG A 63 15.90 -11.32 -26.17
N MET A 64 15.72 -11.37 -27.50
CA MET A 64 14.47 -10.97 -28.14
C MET A 64 13.35 -11.91 -27.71
N TYR A 65 12.51 -11.48 -26.77
CA TYR A 65 11.25 -12.15 -26.49
C TYR A 65 10.19 -11.63 -27.46
N ARG A 66 9.71 -12.50 -28.34
CA ARG A 66 8.49 -12.28 -29.12
C ARG A 66 7.29 -12.52 -28.21
N VAL A 67 7.02 -11.55 -27.33
CA VAL A 67 5.93 -11.57 -26.34
C VAL A 67 4.60 -11.76 -27.06
N LYS A 68 3.80 -12.74 -26.60
CA LYS A 68 2.46 -13.00 -27.12
C LYS A 68 1.43 -12.25 -26.24
N THR A 69 0.32 -11.85 -26.85
CA THR A 69 -0.85 -11.19 -26.22
C THR A 69 -1.26 -11.71 -24.81
N PRO A 70 -1.19 -13.02 -24.47
CA PRO A 70 -1.37 -13.54 -23.11
C PRO A 70 -0.64 -12.80 -21.97
N ASP A 71 0.58 -12.28 -22.17
CA ASP A 71 1.39 -11.80 -21.03
C ASP A 71 0.89 -10.47 -20.46
N LEU A 72 0.18 -9.66 -21.27
CA LEU A 72 -0.55 -8.46 -20.82
C LEU A 72 -1.76 -8.81 -19.91
N LEU A 73 -2.23 -10.06 -19.95
CA LEU A 73 -3.46 -10.50 -19.28
C LEU A 73 -3.21 -11.10 -17.88
N GLU A 74 -1.99 -11.52 -17.54
CA GLU A 74 -1.70 -12.06 -16.19
C GLU A 74 -1.62 -10.95 -15.13
N GLY A 75 -0.85 -9.89 -15.37
CA GLY A 75 -1.00 -8.63 -14.63
C GLY A 75 -2.40 -8.00 -14.80
N GLY A 76 -3.02 -8.29 -15.95
CA GLY A 76 -4.37 -7.87 -16.32
C GLY A 76 -5.51 -8.50 -15.52
N GLN A 77 -5.32 -9.52 -14.67
CA GLN A 77 -6.45 -10.12 -13.91
C GLN A 77 -7.20 -9.10 -13.03
N ARG A 78 -6.49 -8.18 -12.36
CA ARG A 78 -7.12 -7.10 -11.58
C ARG A 78 -7.88 -6.12 -12.45
N TRP A 79 -7.33 -5.81 -13.63
CA TRP A 79 -7.97 -4.93 -14.60
C TRP A 79 -9.21 -5.60 -15.18
N MET A 80 -9.13 -6.82 -15.72
CA MET A 80 -10.28 -7.60 -16.20
C MET A 80 -11.34 -7.80 -15.12
N LEU A 81 -10.96 -7.99 -13.86
CA LEU A 81 -11.95 -8.06 -12.75
C LEU A 81 -12.62 -6.70 -12.51
N HIS A 82 -11.91 -5.58 -12.63
CA HIS A 82 -12.50 -4.24 -12.58
C HIS A 82 -13.42 -3.99 -13.79
N VAL A 83 -13.01 -4.39 -14.99
CA VAL A 83 -13.80 -4.35 -16.23
C VAL A 83 -15.11 -5.13 -16.06
N TYR A 84 -15.01 -6.32 -15.45
CA TYR A 84 -16.17 -7.19 -15.25
C TYR A 84 -17.11 -6.65 -14.17
N LYS A 85 -16.55 -6.16 -13.05
CA LYS A 85 -17.29 -5.48 -11.96
C LYS A 85 -18.01 -4.21 -12.36
N GLU A 86 -17.60 -3.51 -13.43
CA GLU A 86 -18.38 -2.38 -13.97
C GLU A 86 -19.72 -2.82 -14.63
N VAL A 87 -20.02 -4.13 -14.74
CA VAL A 87 -21.30 -4.63 -15.29
C VAL A 87 -21.96 -5.75 -14.48
N ASP A 88 -21.20 -6.62 -13.82
CA ASP A 88 -21.74 -7.38 -12.68
C ASP A 88 -21.06 -6.91 -11.39
N PRO A 89 -21.68 -5.96 -10.65
CA PRO A 89 -21.16 -5.47 -9.37
C PRO A 89 -20.98 -6.58 -8.32
N ASN A 90 -21.66 -7.72 -8.48
CA ASN A 90 -21.60 -8.86 -7.56
C ASN A 90 -20.47 -9.84 -7.89
N ALA A 91 -19.83 -9.71 -9.06
CA ALA A 91 -18.76 -10.59 -9.48
C ALA A 91 -17.52 -10.45 -8.58
N THR A 92 -17.32 -11.45 -7.72
CA THR A 92 -16.18 -11.46 -6.78
C THR A 92 -14.89 -12.01 -7.41
N SER A 93 -15.01 -12.83 -8.46
CA SER A 93 -13.91 -13.42 -9.23
C SER A 93 -14.31 -13.66 -10.69
N LEU A 94 -13.34 -13.78 -11.59
CA LEU A 94 -13.55 -14.28 -12.96
C LEU A 94 -13.39 -15.81 -12.96
N THR A 95 -14.25 -16.53 -13.68
CA THR A 95 -14.05 -17.98 -13.88
C THR A 95 -13.04 -18.24 -15.01
N PRO A 96 -12.46 -19.46 -15.10
CA PRO A 96 -11.57 -19.82 -16.20
C PRO A 96 -12.23 -19.71 -17.58
N GLU A 97 -13.51 -20.06 -17.72
CA GLU A 97 -14.27 -19.96 -18.97
C GLU A 97 -14.42 -18.50 -19.38
N MET A 98 -14.75 -17.62 -18.43
CA MET A 98 -14.87 -16.17 -18.66
C MET A 98 -13.52 -15.54 -19.06
N MET A 99 -12.42 -15.96 -18.43
CA MET A 99 -11.06 -15.53 -18.80
C MET A 99 -10.70 -15.98 -20.22
N SER A 100 -11.05 -17.22 -20.60
CA SER A 100 -10.86 -17.75 -21.95
C SER A 100 -11.64 -16.95 -22.99
N LEU A 101 -12.92 -16.68 -22.73
CA LEU A 101 -13.78 -15.87 -23.59
C LEU A 101 -13.25 -14.45 -23.78
N LEU A 102 -12.87 -13.76 -22.69
CA LEU A 102 -12.31 -12.41 -22.75
C LEU A 102 -10.98 -12.36 -23.53
N ARG A 103 -10.14 -13.39 -23.41
CA ARG A 103 -8.90 -13.52 -24.19
C ARG A 103 -9.20 -13.69 -25.68
N SER A 104 -10.08 -14.62 -26.04
CA SER A 104 -10.49 -14.85 -27.43
C SER A 104 -11.11 -13.59 -28.07
N ARG A 105 -11.92 -12.82 -27.31
CA ARG A 105 -12.45 -11.53 -27.77
C ARG A 105 -11.37 -10.46 -27.95
N ALA A 106 -10.36 -10.42 -27.08
CA ALA A 106 -9.23 -9.49 -27.23
C ALA A 106 -8.38 -9.83 -28.47
N GLU A 107 -8.13 -11.12 -28.73
CA GLU A 107 -7.41 -11.61 -29.91
C GLU A 107 -8.15 -11.27 -31.20
N GLN A 108 -9.47 -11.51 -31.27
CA GLN A 108 -10.31 -11.13 -32.42
C GLN A 108 -10.32 -9.63 -32.70
N LEU A 109 -10.26 -8.79 -31.67
CA LEU A 109 -10.15 -7.34 -31.81
C LEU A 109 -8.76 -6.92 -32.33
N GLU A 110 -7.70 -7.60 -31.90
CA GLU A 110 -6.32 -7.37 -32.36
C GLU A 110 -6.12 -7.77 -33.83
N GLU A 111 -6.72 -8.88 -34.28
CA GLU A 111 -6.83 -9.26 -35.70
C GLU A 111 -7.50 -8.17 -36.57
N ARG A 112 -8.46 -7.45 -35.99
CA ARG A 112 -9.18 -6.33 -36.62
C ARG A 112 -8.48 -4.98 -36.48
N GLY A 113 -7.23 -4.97 -36.00
CA GLY A 113 -6.40 -3.77 -35.86
C GLY A 113 -6.63 -2.95 -34.57
N CYS A 114 -7.55 -3.35 -33.70
CA CYS A 114 -7.71 -2.74 -32.38
C CYS A 114 -6.57 -3.20 -31.45
N LYS A 115 -5.67 -2.31 -31.07
CA LYS A 115 -4.49 -2.69 -30.30
C LYS A 115 -4.89 -3.07 -28.87
N SER A 116 -4.39 -4.19 -28.36
CA SER A 116 -4.70 -4.72 -27.02
C SER A 116 -4.63 -3.68 -25.89
N TYR A 117 -3.62 -2.79 -25.90
CA TYR A 117 -3.49 -1.74 -24.88
C TYR A 117 -4.56 -0.62 -24.96
N GLN A 118 -5.30 -0.47 -26.06
CA GLN A 118 -6.40 0.51 -26.18
C GLN A 118 -7.67 0.04 -25.46
N LEU A 119 -7.81 -1.27 -25.20
CA LEU A 119 -8.95 -1.86 -24.49
C LEU A 119 -9.15 -1.24 -23.10
N VAL A 120 -8.09 -0.70 -22.49
CA VAL A 120 -8.11 -0.08 -21.16
C VAL A 120 -8.99 1.18 -21.08
N GLU A 121 -9.23 1.85 -22.21
CA GLU A 121 -10.11 3.02 -22.31
C GLU A 121 -11.59 2.66 -22.37
N CYS A 122 -11.92 1.59 -23.10
CA CYS A 122 -13.30 1.16 -23.40
C CYS A 122 -13.45 -0.36 -23.28
N PRO A 123 -13.24 -0.93 -22.08
CA PRO A 123 -13.14 -2.37 -21.89
C PRO A 123 -14.47 -3.11 -22.05
N GLN A 124 -15.60 -2.39 -22.01
CA GLN A 124 -16.92 -2.91 -22.34
C GLN A 124 -17.04 -3.45 -23.78
N VAL A 125 -16.10 -3.11 -24.67
CA VAL A 125 -16.03 -3.67 -26.04
C VAL A 125 -15.78 -5.18 -26.04
N LEU A 126 -15.11 -5.73 -25.02
CA LEU A 126 -14.89 -7.19 -24.86
C LEU A 126 -16.18 -8.00 -24.61
N ARG A 127 -17.32 -7.34 -24.46
CA ARG A 127 -18.65 -7.95 -24.22
C ARG A 127 -19.46 -8.14 -25.48
N LEU A 128 -19.02 -7.53 -26.58
CA LEU A 128 -19.68 -7.65 -27.87
C LEU A 128 -19.42 -9.06 -28.42
N ASP A 129 -20.40 -9.61 -29.12
CA ASP A 129 -20.19 -10.77 -29.96
C ASP A 129 -19.41 -10.39 -31.24
N THR A 130 -19.03 -11.39 -32.03
CA THR A 130 -18.24 -11.18 -33.25
C THR A 130 -19.02 -10.29 -34.23
N ASP A 131 -20.31 -10.57 -34.38
CA ASP A 131 -21.18 -9.96 -35.38
C ASP A 131 -21.43 -8.47 -35.08
N GLU A 132 -21.62 -8.08 -33.81
CA GLU A 132 -21.74 -6.68 -33.39
C GLU A 132 -20.39 -5.95 -33.38
N ILE A 133 -19.25 -6.64 -33.23
CA ILE A 133 -17.91 -6.05 -33.48
C ILE A 133 -17.78 -5.71 -34.97
N ASP A 134 -18.06 -6.68 -35.85
CA ASP A 134 -17.92 -6.52 -37.30
C ASP A 134 -18.91 -5.49 -37.85
N ALA A 135 -20.17 -5.52 -37.42
CA ALA A 135 -21.18 -4.51 -37.76
C ALA A 135 -20.86 -3.11 -37.23
N ARG A 136 -19.98 -2.96 -36.23
CA ARG A 136 -19.50 -1.66 -35.74
C ARG A 136 -18.30 -1.15 -36.52
N ILE A 137 -17.37 -2.04 -36.86
CA ILE A 137 -16.22 -1.72 -37.72
C ILE A 137 -16.72 -1.28 -39.10
N GLU A 138 -17.68 -2.00 -39.68
CA GLU A 138 -18.26 -1.65 -40.96
C GLU A 138 -18.97 -0.27 -40.92
N ARG A 139 -19.67 0.06 -39.83
CA ARG A 139 -20.21 1.42 -39.61
C ARG A 139 -19.14 2.51 -39.51
N LEU A 140 -17.94 2.19 -39.01
CA LEU A 140 -16.81 3.12 -39.00
C LEU A 140 -16.24 3.31 -40.41
N HIS A 141 -16.07 2.22 -41.18
CA HIS A 141 -15.64 2.27 -42.58
C HIS A 141 -16.59 3.10 -43.45
N GLN A 142 -17.91 2.91 -43.30
CA GLN A 142 -18.94 3.71 -43.97
C GLN A 142 -18.90 5.20 -43.63
N CYS A 143 -18.29 5.58 -42.50
CA CYS A 143 -18.03 6.96 -42.11
C CYS A 143 -16.62 7.46 -42.53
N GLY A 144 -15.89 6.72 -43.37
CA GLY A 144 -14.54 7.05 -43.82
C GLY A 144 -13.44 6.84 -42.76
N ILE A 145 -13.73 6.08 -41.69
CA ILE A 145 -12.79 5.85 -40.58
C ILE A 145 -12.11 4.49 -40.79
N THR A 146 -10.89 4.51 -41.32
CA THR A 146 -10.09 3.30 -41.63
C THR A 146 -9.34 2.72 -40.44
N HIS A 147 -9.22 3.46 -39.34
CA HIS A 147 -8.52 3.01 -38.13
C HIS A 147 -9.51 2.48 -37.08
N VAL A 148 -9.26 1.26 -36.60
CA VAL A 148 -10.05 0.61 -35.57
C VAL A 148 -9.38 0.78 -34.21
N SER A 149 -10.16 1.15 -33.18
CA SER A 149 -9.71 1.19 -31.78
C SER A 149 -10.90 0.96 -30.85
N ALA A 150 -10.65 0.49 -29.62
CA ALA A 150 -11.73 0.20 -28.66
C ALA A 150 -12.65 1.42 -28.39
N PRO A 151 -12.13 2.66 -28.22
CA PRO A 151 -12.99 3.84 -28.12
C PRO A 151 -13.86 4.08 -29.36
N LEU A 152 -13.34 3.88 -30.58
CA LEU A 152 -14.11 4.04 -31.80
C LEU A 152 -15.20 2.97 -31.93
N ILE A 153 -14.93 1.72 -31.54
CA ILE A 153 -15.93 0.64 -31.48
C ILE A 153 -17.00 0.94 -30.39
N ASP A 154 -16.66 1.55 -29.25
CA ASP A 154 -17.68 1.98 -28.29
C ASP A 154 -18.56 3.10 -28.86
N LEU A 155 -17.98 4.09 -29.54
CA LEU A 155 -18.74 5.17 -30.20
C LEU A 155 -19.65 4.63 -31.32
N ALA A 156 -19.20 3.61 -32.05
CA ALA A 156 -19.95 2.92 -33.10
C ALA A 156 -21.23 2.22 -32.63
N LYS A 157 -21.55 2.19 -31.32
CA LYS A 157 -22.91 1.84 -30.84
C LYS A 157 -24.01 2.77 -31.38
N GLN A 158 -23.67 3.96 -31.88
CA GLN A 158 -24.61 4.78 -32.63
C GLN A 158 -24.93 4.11 -33.98
N LYS A 159 -26.23 3.88 -34.26
CA LYS A 159 -26.69 3.31 -35.54
C LYS A 159 -26.81 4.34 -36.68
N SER A 160 -26.90 5.63 -36.35
CA SER A 160 -27.05 6.72 -37.33
C SER A 160 -25.67 7.23 -37.76
N PRO A 161 -25.32 7.19 -39.07
CA PRO A 161 -24.01 7.61 -39.56
C PRO A 161 -23.67 9.08 -39.23
N SER A 162 -24.64 10.01 -39.38
CA SER A 162 -24.42 11.42 -39.05
C SER A 162 -24.15 11.65 -37.55
N LYS A 163 -24.81 10.90 -36.66
CA LYS A 163 -24.54 10.95 -35.21
C LYS A 163 -23.20 10.29 -34.86
N LEU A 164 -22.80 9.24 -35.58
CA LEU A 164 -21.51 8.58 -35.39
C LEU A 164 -20.36 9.50 -35.84
N ALA A 165 -20.41 10.03 -37.06
CA ALA A 165 -19.42 10.96 -37.60
C ALA A 165 -19.23 12.17 -36.68
N LYS A 166 -20.33 12.80 -36.20
CA LYS A 166 -20.24 13.90 -35.23
C LYS A 166 -19.53 13.49 -33.93
N LYS A 167 -19.85 12.34 -33.35
CA LYS A 167 -19.20 11.85 -32.12
C LYS A 167 -17.73 11.49 -32.32
N VAL A 168 -17.35 10.97 -33.50
CA VAL A 168 -15.95 10.66 -33.81
C VAL A 168 -15.15 11.94 -34.01
N ALA A 169 -15.70 12.96 -34.66
CA ALA A 169 -15.08 14.29 -34.73
C ALA A 169 -14.90 14.90 -33.33
N GLU A 170 -15.97 14.93 -32.52
CA GLU A 170 -15.89 15.40 -31.13
C GLU A 170 -14.85 14.63 -30.28
N TYR A 171 -14.69 13.32 -30.50
CA TYR A 171 -13.66 12.52 -29.85
C TYR A 171 -12.25 12.89 -30.34
N LYS A 172 -12.01 12.93 -31.66
CA LYS A 172 -10.71 13.33 -32.23
C LYS A 172 -10.27 14.72 -31.78
N ASP A 173 -11.19 15.68 -31.77
CA ASP A 173 -10.89 17.07 -31.44
C ASP A 173 -10.68 17.27 -29.93
N LYS A 174 -11.63 16.81 -29.11
CA LYS A 174 -11.67 17.13 -27.67
C LYS A 174 -10.97 16.09 -26.80
N LYS A 175 -11.08 14.80 -27.14
CA LYS A 175 -10.56 13.71 -26.29
C LYS A 175 -9.13 13.34 -26.61
N THR A 176 -8.77 13.28 -27.89
CA THR A 176 -7.47 12.72 -28.31
C THR A 176 -6.50 13.68 -28.97
N ALA A 177 -6.88 14.94 -29.20
CA ALA A 177 -6.04 15.95 -29.84
C ALA A 177 -5.38 15.46 -31.15
N GLY A 178 -6.14 14.70 -31.96
CA GLY A 178 -5.67 14.11 -33.21
C GLY A 178 -5.13 12.67 -33.11
N HIS A 179 -4.83 12.16 -31.91
CA HIS A 179 -4.44 10.76 -31.73
C HIS A 179 -5.64 9.78 -31.90
N VAL A 180 -5.34 8.51 -32.14
CA VAL A 180 -6.37 7.45 -32.29
C VAL A 180 -7.01 7.08 -30.94
N SER A 181 -6.27 7.19 -29.84
CA SER A 181 -6.72 6.86 -28.49
C SER A 181 -5.92 7.62 -27.41
N VAL A 182 -6.39 7.61 -26.16
CA VAL A 182 -5.65 8.20 -25.03
C VAL A 182 -4.36 7.43 -24.72
N ALA A 183 -4.39 6.10 -24.86
CA ALA A 183 -3.21 5.26 -24.72
C ALA A 183 -2.17 5.49 -25.85
N ASP A 184 -2.60 5.69 -27.11
CA ASP A 184 -1.69 6.03 -28.20
C ASP A 184 -0.98 7.39 -27.98
N PHE A 185 -1.71 8.39 -27.50
CA PHE A 185 -1.10 9.65 -27.05
C PHE A 185 -0.11 9.42 -25.91
N TRP A 186 -0.42 8.55 -24.96
CA TRP A 186 0.43 8.38 -23.78
C TRP A 186 1.77 7.71 -24.12
N LEU A 187 1.74 6.69 -24.99
CA LEU A 187 2.93 6.09 -25.60
C LEU A 187 3.79 7.14 -26.32
N ALA A 188 3.17 8.03 -27.09
CA ALA A 188 3.88 9.05 -27.86
C ALA A 188 4.48 10.17 -26.98
N LYS A 189 3.74 10.68 -25.99
CA LYS A 189 4.17 11.84 -25.17
C LYS A 189 5.19 11.49 -24.09
N PHE A 190 5.26 10.22 -23.66
CA PHE A 190 6.14 9.75 -22.58
C PHE A 190 7.17 8.71 -23.04
N GLU A 191 7.25 8.42 -24.34
CA GLU A 191 8.18 7.45 -24.95
C GLU A 191 8.18 6.08 -24.26
N CYS A 192 7.04 5.71 -23.69
CA CYS A 192 6.88 4.53 -22.85
C CYS A 192 6.50 3.29 -23.67
N ARG A 193 6.72 2.11 -23.11
CA ARG A 193 6.42 0.85 -23.78
C ARG A 193 4.94 0.46 -23.58
N ARG A 194 4.47 -0.52 -24.35
CA ARG A 194 3.07 -1.00 -24.29
C ARG A 194 2.72 -1.56 -22.90
N GLU A 195 3.71 -2.11 -22.20
CA GLU A 195 3.56 -2.70 -20.87
C GLU A 195 3.37 -1.61 -19.80
N ASP A 196 4.06 -0.46 -19.95
CA ASP A 196 3.95 0.69 -19.03
C ASP A 196 2.51 1.23 -18.95
N ILE A 197 1.75 1.11 -20.04
CA ILE A 197 0.33 1.47 -20.10
C ILE A 197 -0.48 0.65 -19.10
N VAL A 198 -0.27 -0.67 -19.02
CA VAL A 198 -1.04 -1.55 -18.12
C VAL A 198 -0.74 -1.23 -16.66
N ASP A 199 0.53 -1.07 -16.29
CA ASP A 199 0.93 -0.69 -14.94
C ASP A 199 0.33 0.66 -14.51
N ALA A 200 0.25 1.59 -15.45
CA ALA A 200 -0.18 2.94 -15.16
C ALA A 200 -1.72 3.10 -15.23
N VAL A 201 -2.44 2.23 -15.98
CA VAL A 201 -3.88 1.95 -15.78
C VAL A 201 -4.11 1.36 -14.39
N GLY A 202 -3.30 0.36 -13.99
CA GLY A 202 -3.42 -0.30 -12.68
C GLY A 202 -3.26 0.69 -11.51
N ARG A 203 -2.39 1.68 -11.67
CA ARG A 203 -2.21 2.80 -10.72
C ARG A 203 -3.35 3.84 -10.79
N ASN A 204 -3.84 4.20 -11.98
CA ASN A 204 -4.91 5.20 -12.11
C ASN A 204 -5.79 4.99 -13.37
N PRO A 205 -6.84 4.15 -13.31
CA PRO A 205 -7.68 3.86 -14.47
C PRO A 205 -8.53 5.07 -14.90
N ARG A 206 -8.69 6.08 -14.03
CA ARG A 206 -9.43 7.31 -14.34
C ARG A 206 -8.63 8.29 -15.20
N LEU A 207 -7.31 8.09 -15.35
CA LEU A 207 -6.46 8.93 -16.19
C LEU A 207 -6.91 8.86 -17.65
N PHE A 208 -7.08 7.64 -18.17
CA PHE A 208 -7.52 7.31 -19.54
C PHE A 208 -8.92 7.79 -19.92
N ARG A 209 -9.73 8.21 -18.94
CA ARG A 209 -11.05 8.82 -19.18
C ARG A 209 -10.97 10.35 -19.31
N SER A 210 -9.80 10.96 -19.17
CA SER A 210 -9.59 12.42 -19.15
C SER A 210 -9.52 13.04 -20.54
N ASP A 211 -9.45 14.36 -20.59
CA ASP A 211 -9.21 15.16 -21.79
C ASP A 211 -7.69 15.28 -22.00
N ILE A 212 -7.20 14.97 -23.21
CA ILE A 212 -5.76 15.01 -23.51
C ILE A 212 -5.20 16.43 -23.51
N ARG A 213 -5.94 17.44 -23.97
CA ARG A 213 -5.45 18.83 -23.98
C ARG A 213 -5.19 19.31 -22.54
N ALA A 214 -6.13 19.01 -21.64
CA ALA A 214 -5.98 19.29 -20.20
C ALA A 214 -4.93 18.43 -19.49
N MET A 215 -4.49 17.32 -20.10
CA MET A 215 -3.32 16.56 -19.60
C MET A 215 -2.01 17.14 -20.16
N CYS A 216 -1.94 17.47 -21.46
CA CYS A 216 -0.80 18.16 -22.07
C CYS A 216 -0.45 19.44 -21.31
N GLU A 217 -1.43 20.32 -21.09
CA GLU A 217 -1.27 21.55 -20.32
C GLU A 217 -0.57 21.32 -18.97
N LYS A 218 -1.02 20.32 -18.20
CA LYS A 218 -0.45 19.98 -16.89
C LYS A 218 0.95 19.37 -16.98
N VAL A 219 1.19 18.53 -17.99
CA VAL A 219 2.53 17.96 -18.25
C VAL A 219 3.48 19.09 -18.63
N ASP A 220 3.08 19.98 -19.54
CA ASP A 220 3.91 21.07 -20.03
C ASP A 220 4.18 22.12 -18.93
N ILE A 221 3.24 22.36 -18.01
CA ILE A 221 3.47 23.13 -16.77
C ILE A 221 4.55 22.44 -15.90
N LEU A 222 4.41 21.15 -15.62
CA LEU A 222 5.37 20.41 -14.77
C LEU A 222 6.78 20.42 -15.36
N LEU A 223 6.91 20.16 -16.67
CA LEU A 223 8.19 20.18 -17.38
C LEU A 223 8.80 21.60 -17.40
N ARG A 224 7.99 22.65 -17.59
CA ARG A 224 8.45 24.06 -17.55
C ARG A 224 9.07 24.44 -16.20
N HIS A 225 8.62 23.83 -15.11
CA HIS A 225 9.17 24.03 -13.78
C HIS A 225 10.26 22.99 -13.40
N GLY A 226 10.78 22.23 -14.36
CA GLY A 226 11.93 21.34 -14.17
C GLY A 226 11.61 19.94 -13.67
N ALA A 227 10.36 19.47 -13.76
CA ALA A 227 10.06 18.05 -13.54
C ALA A 227 10.55 17.21 -14.74
N THR A 228 10.80 15.91 -14.52
CA THR A 228 11.13 14.98 -15.60
C THR A 228 9.89 14.21 -16.07
N LEU A 229 9.87 13.76 -17.33
CA LEU A 229 8.80 12.91 -17.85
C LEU A 229 8.64 11.61 -17.03
N ASP A 230 9.74 11.07 -16.51
CA ASP A 230 9.75 9.90 -15.64
C ASP A 230 9.03 10.14 -14.31
N ASP A 231 9.27 11.28 -13.67
CA ASP A 231 8.62 11.60 -12.39
C ASP A 231 7.11 11.91 -12.59
N VAL A 232 6.76 12.57 -13.69
CA VAL A 232 5.35 12.74 -14.12
C VAL A 232 4.69 11.38 -14.41
N ARG A 233 5.42 10.41 -14.99
CA ARG A 233 4.97 9.03 -15.25
C ARG A 233 4.84 8.21 -13.96
N ALA A 234 5.71 8.41 -12.98
CA ALA A 234 5.62 7.81 -11.64
C ALA A 234 4.38 8.34 -10.89
N HIS A 235 4.15 9.65 -10.94
CA HIS A 235 3.12 10.36 -10.16
C HIS A 235 1.92 10.85 -10.99
N SER A 236 1.57 10.14 -12.06
CA SER A 236 0.51 10.48 -13.04
C SER A 236 -0.89 10.76 -12.46
N HIS A 237 -1.15 10.37 -11.22
CA HIS A 237 -2.35 10.73 -10.48
C HIS A 237 -2.51 12.25 -10.25
N VAL A 238 -1.41 13.03 -10.24
CA VAL A 238 -1.45 14.49 -10.17
C VAL A 238 -2.25 15.09 -11.34
N LEU A 239 -2.07 14.54 -12.54
CA LEU A 239 -2.73 15.00 -13.78
C LEU A 239 -4.25 14.87 -13.70
N LYS A 240 -4.74 13.91 -12.90
CA LYS A 240 -6.18 13.71 -12.69
C LYS A 240 -6.73 14.50 -11.49
N ASN A 241 -5.99 14.53 -10.39
CA ASN A 241 -6.52 14.94 -9.08
C ASN A 241 -6.29 16.42 -8.76
N ARG A 242 -5.48 17.14 -9.55
CA ARG A 242 -5.22 18.58 -9.42
C ARG A 242 -5.66 19.34 -10.67
N THR A 243 -6.03 20.60 -10.52
CA THR A 243 -6.28 21.53 -11.63
C THR A 243 -4.93 21.99 -12.23
N ALA A 244 -4.94 22.55 -13.44
CA ALA A 244 -3.74 23.16 -14.02
C ALA A 244 -3.21 24.30 -13.12
N ALA A 245 -4.10 25.20 -12.67
CA ALA A 245 -3.77 26.29 -11.77
C ALA A 245 -3.06 25.84 -10.46
N THR A 246 -3.59 24.83 -9.75
CA THR A 246 -2.95 24.32 -8.52
C THR A 246 -1.63 23.61 -8.81
N ILE A 247 -1.47 22.98 -9.97
CA ILE A 247 -0.17 22.40 -10.37
C ILE A 247 0.83 23.52 -10.63
N GLU A 248 0.44 24.57 -11.35
CA GLU A 248 1.31 25.70 -11.69
C GLU A 248 1.74 26.50 -10.46
N GLU A 249 0.80 26.87 -9.59
CA GLU A 249 1.04 27.54 -8.31
C GLU A 249 2.10 26.78 -7.50
N ARG A 250 1.87 25.48 -7.28
CA ARG A 250 2.76 24.65 -6.48
C ARG A 250 4.11 24.37 -7.12
N ALA A 251 4.13 24.17 -8.44
CA ALA A 251 5.36 23.98 -9.19
C ALA A 251 6.23 25.25 -9.17
N ARG A 252 5.60 26.42 -9.28
CA ARG A 252 6.25 27.75 -9.23
C ARG A 252 6.82 28.06 -7.84
N GLU A 253 6.15 27.67 -6.77
CA GLU A 253 6.67 27.81 -5.40
C GLU A 253 7.84 26.87 -5.14
N LEU A 254 7.68 25.56 -5.39
CA LEU A 254 8.75 24.59 -5.18
C LEU A 254 9.98 24.86 -6.05
N SER A 255 9.83 25.28 -7.31
CA SER A 255 10.96 25.63 -8.19
C SER A 255 11.74 26.89 -7.77
N ARG A 256 11.21 27.68 -6.82
CA ARG A 256 11.98 28.76 -6.16
C ARG A 256 12.79 28.28 -4.95
N LEU A 257 12.38 27.18 -4.32
CA LEU A 257 12.98 26.66 -3.08
C LEU A 257 13.91 25.46 -3.33
N CYS A 258 13.76 24.79 -4.46
CA CYS A 258 14.44 23.53 -4.77
C CYS A 258 15.21 23.63 -6.09
N ALA A 259 16.44 23.13 -6.12
CA ALA A 259 17.13 22.87 -7.38
C ALA A 259 16.41 21.75 -8.17
N PRO A 260 16.44 21.78 -9.52
CA PRO A 260 15.86 20.71 -10.34
C PRO A 260 16.60 19.37 -10.15
N PRO A 261 15.94 18.21 -10.36
CA PRO A 261 14.58 18.07 -10.88
C PRO A 261 13.48 18.31 -9.84
N LEU A 262 12.38 18.93 -10.28
CA LEU A 262 11.21 19.19 -9.45
C LEU A 262 10.42 17.90 -9.17
N SER A 263 10.21 17.60 -7.89
CA SER A 263 9.45 16.44 -7.43
C SER A 263 7.93 16.62 -7.58
N VAL A 264 7.37 15.95 -8.58
CA VAL A 264 5.93 15.81 -8.82
C VAL A 264 5.23 15.11 -7.64
N ALA A 265 5.95 14.25 -6.93
CA ALA A 265 5.47 13.59 -5.72
C ALA A 265 5.03 14.59 -4.62
N TRP A 266 5.69 15.75 -4.52
CA TRP A 266 5.35 16.81 -3.55
C TRP A 266 4.15 17.63 -4.01
N ILE A 267 4.10 17.99 -5.30
CA ILE A 267 2.97 18.71 -5.92
C ILE A 267 1.66 17.93 -5.75
N ALA A 268 1.73 16.59 -5.79
CA ALA A 268 0.58 15.71 -5.64
C ALA A 268 -0.01 15.66 -4.20
N GLN A 269 0.75 16.05 -3.16
CA GLN A 269 0.35 15.89 -1.75
C GLN A 269 -0.91 16.69 -1.36
N SER A 270 -1.49 16.40 -0.19
CA SER A 270 -2.56 17.23 0.39
C SER A 270 -2.07 18.67 0.65
N GLU A 271 -2.98 19.63 0.85
CA GLU A 271 -2.59 21.01 1.17
C GLU A 271 -1.74 21.10 2.43
N TYR A 272 -2.17 20.43 3.50
CA TYR A 272 -1.43 20.35 4.76
C TYR A 272 0.02 19.85 4.58
N ILE A 273 0.21 18.71 3.89
CA ILE A 273 1.54 18.13 3.67
C ILE A 273 2.38 18.99 2.72
N TYR A 274 1.75 19.60 1.71
CA TYR A 274 2.43 20.51 0.79
C TYR A 274 2.96 21.76 1.49
N GLN A 275 2.16 22.39 2.35
CA GLN A 275 2.59 23.52 3.18
C GLN A 275 3.68 23.12 4.20
N GLU A 276 3.62 21.91 4.76
CA GLU A 276 4.70 21.36 5.61
C GLU A 276 6.02 21.20 4.82
N ILE A 277 5.96 20.75 3.56
CA ILE A 277 7.14 20.66 2.67
C ILE A 277 7.70 22.05 2.37
N LEU A 278 6.86 23.03 2.01
CA LEU A 278 7.29 24.41 1.77
C LEU A 278 7.95 25.02 3.02
N HIS A 279 7.33 24.86 4.19
CA HIS A 279 7.88 25.33 5.45
C HIS A 279 9.26 24.71 5.72
N ASN A 280 9.41 23.39 5.54
CA ASN A 280 10.69 22.69 5.76
C ASN A 280 11.80 23.11 4.77
N TYR A 281 11.44 23.52 3.55
CA TYR A 281 12.41 24.02 2.56
C TYR A 281 12.79 25.49 2.79
N ALA A 282 11.81 26.37 3.02
CA ALA A 282 12.05 27.77 3.37
C ALA A 282 12.77 27.95 4.71
N ALA A 283 12.71 26.93 5.58
CA ALA A 283 13.41 26.84 6.86
C ALA A 283 14.93 26.58 6.76
N SER A 284 15.45 26.19 5.60
CA SER A 284 16.73 25.46 5.53
C SER A 284 18.02 26.25 5.86
N GLU A 285 17.97 27.58 6.00
CA GLU A 285 19.08 28.36 6.57
C GLU A 285 18.65 29.13 7.84
N ASP A 286 17.61 29.97 7.74
CA ASP A 286 17.14 30.80 8.85
C ASP A 286 16.48 30.01 10.01
N GLU A 287 15.89 28.84 9.76
CA GLU A 287 15.28 28.07 10.84
C GLU A 287 16.28 27.18 11.59
N GLN A 288 17.48 26.92 11.08
CA GLN A 288 18.51 26.28 11.89
C GLN A 288 18.87 27.20 13.09
N ALA A 289 19.05 28.49 12.82
CA ALA A 289 19.28 29.54 13.82
C ALA A 289 18.02 29.86 14.67
N ASN A 290 16.84 29.96 14.06
CA ASN A 290 15.60 30.21 14.81
C ASN A 290 15.11 29.00 15.63
N LYS A 291 15.37 27.74 15.20
CA LYS A 291 15.12 26.53 15.99
C LYS A 291 16.04 26.52 17.21
N GLN A 292 17.30 26.90 17.04
CA GLN A 292 18.24 27.08 18.16
C GLN A 292 17.72 28.12 19.15
N SER A 293 17.42 29.34 18.70
CA SER A 293 16.89 30.42 19.55
C SER A 293 15.54 30.08 20.19
N TYR A 294 14.66 29.35 19.49
CA TYR A 294 13.37 28.91 20.03
C TYR A 294 13.52 27.83 21.10
N ILE A 295 14.41 26.85 20.88
CA ILE A 295 14.78 25.81 21.87
C ILE A 295 15.34 26.48 23.13
N GLU A 296 16.33 27.36 22.99
CA GLU A 296 16.94 28.12 24.10
C GLU A 296 15.88 28.94 24.88
N LYS A 297 15.00 29.64 24.16
CA LYS A 297 13.95 30.48 24.74
C LYS A 297 12.81 29.68 25.39
N GLN A 298 12.55 28.43 24.98
CA GLN A 298 11.57 27.55 25.62
C GLN A 298 12.13 26.75 26.80
N PHE A 299 13.46 26.55 26.86
CA PHE A 299 14.13 25.87 27.99
C PHE A 299 14.63 26.82 29.09
N GLY A 300 14.57 28.14 28.87
CA GLY A 300 14.68 29.13 29.95
C GLY A 300 15.99 29.09 30.72
N GLY A 301 17.09 28.65 30.09
CA GLY A 301 18.42 28.56 30.68
C GLY A 301 18.62 27.51 31.78
N ALA A 302 17.62 26.67 32.07
CA ALA A 302 17.62 25.76 33.23
C ALA A 302 17.76 24.26 32.89
N GLU A 303 17.73 23.88 31.60
CA GLU A 303 18.02 22.50 31.18
C GLU A 303 19.49 22.30 30.77
N SER A 304 19.99 21.08 30.95
CA SER A 304 21.35 20.68 30.58
C SER A 304 21.60 20.78 29.07
N SER A 305 22.85 21.04 28.68
CA SER A 305 23.29 21.12 27.27
C SER A 305 22.83 19.88 26.46
N ASP A 306 22.85 18.71 27.07
CA ASP A 306 22.45 17.43 26.47
C ASP A 306 20.99 17.40 25.98
N SER A 307 20.07 18.09 26.68
CA SER A 307 18.68 18.24 26.22
C SER A 307 18.66 18.94 24.87
N ILE A 308 19.39 20.07 24.76
CA ILE A 308 19.44 20.92 23.56
C ILE A 308 20.02 20.13 22.38
N ASP A 309 21.09 19.34 22.60
CA ASP A 309 21.69 18.48 21.57
C ASP A 309 20.78 17.34 21.11
N LEU A 310 19.96 16.78 22.01
CA LEU A 310 18.93 15.81 21.64
C LEU A 310 17.87 16.44 20.70
N TRP A 311 17.40 17.66 21.00
CA TRP A 311 16.44 18.38 20.15
C TRP A 311 17.01 18.81 18.79
N ARG A 312 18.32 19.08 18.71
CA ARG A 312 19.04 19.31 17.45
C ARG A 312 19.01 18.05 16.57
N LYS A 313 19.28 16.88 17.14
CA LYS A 313 19.45 15.59 16.43
C LYS A 313 18.14 14.90 15.98
N ILE A 314 16.96 15.29 16.48
CA ILE A 314 15.68 14.70 16.03
C ILE A 314 15.24 15.34 14.69
N PRO A 315 15.15 14.59 13.56
CA PRO A 315 15.04 15.18 12.21
C PRO A 315 13.71 15.86 11.85
N TYR A 316 12.67 15.75 12.68
CA TYR A 316 11.29 16.08 12.30
C TYR A 316 10.63 17.20 13.13
N VAL A 317 11.36 17.80 14.08
CA VAL A 317 10.77 18.74 15.05
C VAL A 317 10.56 20.14 14.44
N SER A 318 9.36 20.38 13.90
CA SER A 318 8.89 21.75 13.62
C SER A 318 8.45 22.47 14.90
N ARG A 319 8.34 23.81 14.87
CA ARG A 319 7.96 24.63 16.04
C ARG A 319 6.65 24.19 16.68
N GLN A 320 5.67 23.75 15.89
CA GLN A 320 4.38 23.27 16.38
C GLN A 320 4.47 21.90 17.10
N GLN A 321 5.43 21.06 16.70
CA GLN A 321 5.61 19.75 17.33
C GLN A 321 6.29 19.83 18.70
N PHE A 322 7.09 20.86 18.99
CA PHE A 322 7.85 20.96 20.24
C PHE A 322 6.97 20.83 21.50
N ARG A 323 5.82 21.52 21.55
CA ARG A 323 4.83 21.40 22.65
C ARG A 323 4.23 19.99 22.80
N VAL A 324 4.17 19.22 21.71
CA VAL A 324 3.62 17.85 21.66
C VAL A 324 4.69 16.81 21.98
N LEU A 325 5.96 17.11 21.71
CA LEU A 325 7.09 16.21 21.91
C LEU A 325 7.71 16.33 23.30
N ARG A 326 7.74 17.53 23.91
CA ARG A 326 8.34 17.74 25.24
C ARG A 326 7.79 16.77 26.31
N PRO A 327 6.45 16.62 26.48
CA PRO A 327 5.89 15.64 27.44
C PRO A 327 6.24 14.18 27.15
N LYS A 328 6.58 13.84 25.89
CA LYS A 328 7.05 12.49 25.51
C LYS A 328 8.49 12.29 25.92
N LEU A 329 9.35 13.28 25.67
CA LEU A 329 10.77 13.24 26.02
C LEU A 329 10.97 13.22 27.54
N GLU A 330 10.20 14.03 28.28
CA GLU A 330 10.13 13.99 29.75
C GLU A 330 9.69 12.61 30.26
N PHE A 331 8.67 12.00 29.66
CA PHE A 331 8.26 10.63 29.99
C PHE A 331 9.36 9.59 29.74
N LEU A 332 10.03 9.62 28.58
CA LEU A 332 11.13 8.68 28.29
C LEU A 332 12.29 8.84 29.28
N ARG A 333 12.69 10.07 29.61
CA ARG A 333 13.72 10.31 30.63
C ARG A 333 13.28 9.83 32.02
N SER A 334 12.00 10.01 32.39
CA SER A 334 11.45 9.53 33.67
C SER A 334 11.40 8.00 33.81
N LYS A 335 11.50 7.26 32.70
CA LYS A 335 11.66 5.80 32.67
C LYS A 335 13.12 5.35 32.42
N GLY A 336 14.09 6.26 32.55
CA GLY A 336 15.52 5.94 32.52
C GLY A 336 16.19 5.88 31.14
N PHE A 337 15.49 6.22 30.05
CA PHE A 337 16.08 6.22 28.71
C PHE A 337 17.12 7.33 28.54
N THR A 338 18.29 6.98 27.99
CA THR A 338 19.39 7.91 27.74
C THR A 338 19.14 8.77 26.49
N HIS A 339 19.94 9.82 26.31
CA HIS A 339 19.88 10.64 25.10
C HIS A 339 20.16 9.81 23.83
N ASP A 340 21.12 8.88 23.88
CA ASP A 340 21.49 8.04 22.72
C ASP A 340 20.42 6.98 22.38
N ASP A 341 19.72 6.42 23.37
CA ASP A 341 18.54 5.57 23.12
C ASP A 341 17.50 6.33 22.29
N ILE A 342 17.21 7.57 22.68
CA ILE A 342 16.19 8.40 22.04
C ILE A 342 16.62 8.84 20.63
N ILE A 343 17.91 9.18 20.43
CA ILE A 343 18.49 9.54 19.11
C ILE A 343 18.44 8.34 18.16
N THR A 344 18.74 7.14 18.63
CA THR A 344 18.76 5.93 17.80
C THR A 344 17.36 5.39 17.48
N ALA A 345 16.33 5.80 18.23
CA ALA A 345 14.93 5.38 18.04
C ALA A 345 13.94 6.53 17.73
N PRO A 346 14.20 7.43 16.76
CA PRO A 346 13.41 8.66 16.56
C PRO A 346 11.95 8.40 16.18
N TYR A 347 11.63 7.20 15.69
CA TYR A 347 10.26 6.76 15.42
C TYR A 347 9.38 6.65 16.67
N ILE A 348 9.95 6.59 17.88
CA ILE A 348 9.21 6.57 19.14
C ILE A 348 8.21 7.73 19.21
N PHE A 349 8.64 8.93 18.79
CA PHE A 349 7.84 10.15 18.84
C PHE A 349 6.58 10.15 17.96
N LYS A 350 6.44 9.20 17.02
CA LYS A 350 5.20 9.00 16.26
C LYS A 350 4.07 8.41 17.11
N LEU A 351 4.39 7.78 18.25
CA LEU A 351 3.38 7.28 19.18
C LEU A 351 2.77 8.44 19.99
N GLY A 352 1.50 8.33 20.37
CA GLY A 352 0.87 9.24 21.34
C GLY A 352 1.41 8.97 22.75
N LEU A 353 1.51 10.01 23.60
CA LEU A 353 2.04 9.89 24.97
C LEU A 353 1.34 8.79 25.77
N GLU A 354 0.00 8.80 25.79
CA GLU A 354 -0.81 7.77 26.47
C GLU A 354 -0.56 6.36 25.93
N SER A 355 -0.23 6.24 24.64
CA SER A 355 0.12 4.94 24.06
C SER A 355 1.53 4.49 24.44
N MET A 356 2.46 5.42 24.69
CA MET A 356 3.78 5.08 25.23
C MET A 356 3.66 4.58 26.68
N ARG A 357 2.95 5.35 27.54
CA ARG A 357 2.67 5.00 28.94
C ARG A 357 2.03 3.62 29.03
N ALA A 358 0.86 3.45 28.41
CA ALA A 358 0.10 2.20 28.45
C ALA A 358 0.77 0.99 27.76
N ILE A 359 1.88 1.16 27.04
CA ILE A 359 2.70 0.07 26.52
C ILE A 359 3.88 -0.21 27.47
N TYR A 360 4.52 0.83 28.00
CA TYR A 360 5.57 0.66 29.00
C TYR A 360 5.03 -0.07 30.23
N ASP A 361 3.93 0.43 30.80
CA ASP A 361 3.31 -0.14 32.00
C ASP A 361 2.79 -1.57 31.74
N GLU A 362 2.38 -1.87 30.50
CA GLU A 362 2.02 -3.24 30.08
C GLU A 362 3.25 -4.16 30.04
N LEU A 363 4.38 -3.72 29.46
CA LEU A 363 5.62 -4.51 29.40
C LEU A 363 6.24 -4.71 30.80
N GLU A 364 6.20 -3.69 31.64
CA GLU A 364 6.63 -3.69 33.04
C GLU A 364 5.81 -4.69 33.87
N ALA A 365 4.48 -4.68 33.72
CA ALA A 365 3.59 -5.65 34.37
C ALA A 365 3.75 -7.11 33.87
N HIS A 366 4.39 -7.34 32.72
CA HIS A 366 4.77 -8.69 32.26
C HIS A 366 6.16 -9.13 32.77
N GLY A 367 6.81 -8.36 33.65
CA GLY A 367 8.10 -8.71 34.25
C GLY A 367 9.28 -8.60 33.28
N ILE A 368 9.20 -7.74 32.26
CA ILE A 368 10.30 -7.53 31.31
C ILE A 368 11.33 -6.59 31.93
N GLU A 369 12.44 -7.14 32.42
CA GLU A 369 13.49 -6.40 33.14
C GLU A 369 14.17 -5.30 32.32
N THR A 370 14.29 -5.45 30.99
CA THR A 370 14.91 -4.45 30.11
C THR A 370 13.97 -4.05 28.98
N ILE A 371 13.22 -2.95 29.19
CA ILE A 371 12.32 -2.37 28.19
C ILE A 371 13.11 -1.40 27.32
N THR A 372 13.29 -1.70 26.02
CA THR A 372 13.96 -0.78 25.08
C THR A 372 12.95 0.06 24.27
N LEU A 373 13.34 1.25 23.80
CA LEU A 373 12.49 2.08 22.92
C LEU A 373 12.07 1.33 21.65
N ARG A 374 12.95 0.49 21.11
CA ARG A 374 12.65 -0.37 19.96
C ARG A 374 11.62 -1.45 20.29
N LEU A 375 11.63 -2.01 21.51
CA LEU A 375 10.59 -2.91 21.99
C LEU A 375 9.25 -2.18 22.09
N ILE A 376 9.20 -0.97 22.67
CA ILE A 376 7.98 -0.14 22.75
C ILE A 376 7.42 0.15 21.34
N CYS A 377 8.27 0.59 20.40
CA CYS A 377 7.88 0.81 19.00
C CYS A 377 7.32 -0.46 18.35
N THR A 378 8.00 -1.59 18.53
CA THR A 378 7.61 -2.89 17.95
C THR A 378 6.29 -3.36 18.56
N PHE A 379 6.15 -3.30 19.88
CA PHE A 379 4.93 -3.67 20.59
C PHE A 379 3.76 -2.76 20.22
N SER A 380 3.99 -1.46 20.01
CA SER A 380 2.96 -0.53 19.53
C SER A 380 2.49 -0.85 18.12
N GLN A 381 3.41 -1.12 17.19
CA GLN A 381 3.08 -1.58 15.85
C GLN A 381 2.28 -2.88 15.90
N ARG A 382 2.73 -3.86 16.71
CA ARG A 382 1.98 -5.11 16.95
C ARG A 382 0.59 -4.83 17.55
N ARG A 383 0.44 -3.96 18.55
CA ARG A 383 -0.85 -3.60 19.17
C ARG A 383 -1.78 -2.78 18.26
N ALA A 384 -1.24 -2.04 17.29
CA ALA A 384 -2.01 -1.43 16.22
C ALA A 384 -2.49 -2.46 15.19
N ILE A 385 -1.61 -3.40 14.80
CA ILE A 385 -1.95 -4.49 13.88
C ILE A 385 -2.93 -5.48 14.55
N SER A 386 -2.86 -5.72 15.86
CA SER A 386 -3.77 -6.61 16.60
C SER A 386 -5.24 -6.14 16.66
N LYS A 387 -5.49 -4.88 16.28
CA LYS A 387 -6.86 -4.36 16.05
C LYS A 387 -7.45 -4.89 14.74
N TYR A 388 -6.63 -5.23 13.75
CA TYR A 388 -7.06 -5.95 12.56
C TYR A 388 -7.30 -7.41 12.93
N ARG A 389 -8.56 -7.77 13.18
CA ARG A 389 -8.93 -9.16 13.38
C ARG A 389 -8.78 -9.88 12.03
N LEU A 390 -7.90 -10.88 11.95
CA LEU A 390 -8.00 -11.90 10.90
C LEU A 390 -9.39 -12.54 11.06
N PRO A 391 -10.33 -12.38 10.10
CA PRO A 391 -11.71 -12.76 10.37
C PRO A 391 -11.85 -14.27 10.41
N THR A 392 -12.47 -14.80 11.46
CA THR A 392 -12.66 -16.26 11.66
C THR A 392 -13.34 -16.91 10.45
N HIS A 393 -14.23 -16.20 9.76
CA HIS A 393 -14.88 -16.68 8.53
C HIS A 393 -13.92 -16.88 7.34
N ILE A 394 -12.81 -16.14 7.25
CA ILE A 394 -11.80 -16.32 6.19
C ILE A 394 -10.99 -17.59 6.48
N LEU A 395 -10.52 -17.77 7.72
CA LEU A 395 -9.85 -19.00 8.15
C LEU A 395 -10.75 -20.23 7.93
N ALA A 396 -12.01 -20.15 8.36
CA ALA A 396 -13.00 -21.20 8.17
C ALA A 396 -13.23 -21.54 6.69
N LYS A 397 -13.32 -20.54 5.82
CA LYS A 397 -13.41 -20.72 4.36
C LYS A 397 -12.16 -21.37 3.76
N VAL A 398 -10.97 -21.00 4.22
CA VAL A 398 -9.68 -21.57 3.74
C VAL A 398 -9.54 -23.03 4.17
N ILE A 399 -9.86 -23.34 5.43
CA ILE A 399 -9.73 -24.67 6.03
C ILE A 399 -10.86 -25.61 5.57
N GLY A 400 -12.03 -25.07 5.20
CA GLY A 400 -13.22 -25.84 4.83
C GLY A 400 -13.98 -26.35 6.05
N CYS A 401 -14.24 -25.49 7.02
CA CYS A 401 -15.00 -25.79 8.23
C CYS A 401 -15.96 -24.64 8.60
N ALA A 402 -16.82 -24.84 9.61
CA ALA A 402 -17.71 -23.79 10.10
C ALA A 402 -16.95 -22.79 11.00
N PRO A 403 -17.26 -21.48 10.99
CA PRO A 403 -16.53 -20.46 11.76
C PRO A 403 -16.46 -20.72 13.27
N GLU A 404 -17.49 -21.33 13.83
CA GLU A 404 -17.65 -21.65 15.26
C GLU A 404 -16.71 -22.78 15.69
N THR A 405 -16.16 -23.53 14.72
CA THR A 405 -15.29 -24.69 14.97
C THR A 405 -13.80 -24.34 14.97
N ILE A 406 -13.44 -23.10 14.62
CA ILE A 406 -12.06 -22.59 14.64
C ILE A 406 -11.61 -22.38 16.09
N GLY A 407 -10.41 -22.86 16.43
CA GLY A 407 -9.83 -22.68 17.76
C GLY A 407 -9.65 -21.20 18.17
N PRO A 408 -9.64 -20.89 19.48
CA PRO A 408 -9.51 -19.53 19.96
C PRO A 408 -8.19 -18.89 19.51
N LEU A 409 -8.28 -17.84 18.69
CA LEU A 409 -7.11 -17.06 18.29
C LEU A 409 -6.52 -16.30 19.50
N PRO A 410 -5.23 -16.48 19.84
CA PRO A 410 -4.61 -15.74 20.93
C PRO A 410 -4.76 -14.23 20.73
N LYS A 411 -5.11 -13.49 21.79
CA LYS A 411 -5.35 -12.03 21.72
C LYS A 411 -4.12 -11.29 21.15
N VAL A 412 -2.92 -11.78 21.44
CA VAL A 412 -1.62 -11.27 21.00
C VAL A 412 -1.31 -11.64 19.54
N MET A 413 -1.89 -12.71 18.98
CA MET A 413 -1.61 -13.20 17.62
C MET A 413 -2.59 -12.71 16.54
N ARG A 414 -3.50 -11.79 16.88
CA ARG A 414 -4.24 -10.98 15.89
C ARG A 414 -3.31 -10.14 14.97
N VAL A 415 -2.02 -10.16 15.27
CA VAL A 415 -0.93 -9.44 14.60
C VAL A 415 -0.43 -10.13 13.35
N MET A 416 -0.73 -11.43 13.16
CA MET A 416 -0.13 -12.21 12.07
C MET A 416 -0.69 -11.87 10.69
N PHE A 417 -0.06 -10.84 10.13
CA PHE A 417 0.18 -10.49 8.73
C PHE A 417 -1.03 -10.34 7.80
N LEU A 418 -0.92 -9.35 6.92
CA LEU A 418 -1.86 -9.03 5.84
C LEU A 418 -1.82 -10.08 4.71
N GLN A 419 -1.68 -11.36 5.04
CA GLN A 419 -1.64 -12.43 4.06
C GLN A 419 -2.98 -12.53 3.34
N THR A 420 -2.92 -12.63 2.02
CA THR A 420 -4.12 -12.78 1.21
C THR A 420 -4.74 -14.17 1.42
N THR A 421 -6.04 -14.30 1.15
CA THR A 421 -6.71 -15.61 1.14
C THR A 421 -6.01 -16.62 0.25
N SER A 422 -5.37 -16.17 -0.85
CA SER A 422 -4.56 -17.02 -1.73
C SER A 422 -3.35 -17.63 -1.00
N VAL A 423 -2.60 -16.82 -0.24
CA VAL A 423 -1.43 -17.31 0.54
C VAL A 423 -1.89 -18.26 1.64
N MET A 424 -2.96 -17.93 2.38
CA MET A 424 -3.53 -18.84 3.39
C MET A 424 -3.98 -20.17 2.76
N SER A 425 -4.59 -20.16 1.57
CA SER A 425 -4.95 -21.37 0.81
C SER A 425 -3.76 -22.13 0.23
N ALA A 426 -2.62 -21.47 -0.03
CA ALA A 426 -1.37 -22.14 -0.40
C ALA A 426 -0.72 -22.81 0.81
N ASN A 427 -0.68 -22.12 1.97
CA ASN A 427 -0.20 -22.67 3.23
C ASN A 427 -1.05 -23.86 3.69
N PHE A 428 -2.38 -23.79 3.59
CA PHE A 428 -3.25 -24.91 3.98
C PHE A 428 -3.05 -26.13 3.09
N ARG A 429 -2.93 -25.95 1.77
CA ARG A 429 -2.58 -27.05 0.85
C ARG A 429 -1.21 -27.65 1.17
N PHE A 430 -0.18 -26.83 1.37
CA PHE A 430 1.16 -27.31 1.76
C PHE A 430 1.13 -28.16 3.05
N LEU A 431 0.45 -27.68 4.10
CA LEU A 431 0.35 -28.42 5.37
C LEU A 431 -0.42 -29.73 5.22
N ARG A 432 -1.47 -29.76 4.40
CA ARG A 432 -2.27 -30.97 4.17
C ARG A 432 -1.57 -31.97 3.24
N ASP A 433 -1.15 -31.50 2.07
CA ASP A 433 -0.74 -32.32 0.92
C ASP A 433 0.75 -32.72 1.00
N GLU A 434 1.62 -31.86 1.54
CA GLU A 434 3.07 -32.10 1.60
C GLU A 434 3.56 -32.45 3.02
N CYS A 435 2.89 -31.99 4.07
CA CYS A 435 3.29 -32.28 5.47
C CYS A 435 2.43 -33.38 6.14
N GLY A 436 1.30 -33.75 5.52
CA GLY A 436 0.38 -34.76 6.05
C GLY A 436 -0.39 -34.33 7.31
N PHE A 437 -0.67 -33.03 7.49
CA PHE A 437 -1.53 -32.55 8.57
C PHE A 437 -3.01 -32.58 8.16
N GLU A 438 -3.83 -33.31 8.91
CA GLU A 438 -5.28 -33.25 8.74
C GLU A 438 -5.86 -31.86 8.99
N ARG A 439 -7.08 -31.63 8.45
CA ARG A 439 -7.85 -30.40 8.64
C ARG A 439 -8.03 -30.04 10.12
N ASP A 440 -8.18 -31.03 11.01
CA ASP A 440 -8.41 -30.78 12.43
C ASP A 440 -7.20 -30.14 13.13
N HIS A 441 -5.99 -30.60 12.81
CA HIS A 441 -4.75 -30.01 13.35
C HIS A 441 -4.67 -28.52 13.03
N VAL A 442 -4.92 -28.16 11.76
CA VAL A 442 -4.90 -26.75 11.32
C VAL A 442 -6.09 -25.96 11.89
N ARG A 443 -7.26 -26.58 12.07
CA ARG A 443 -8.43 -25.97 12.73
C ARG A 443 -8.14 -25.57 14.19
N ARG A 444 -7.31 -26.36 14.89
CA ARG A 444 -6.91 -26.13 16.28
C ARG A 444 -5.74 -25.16 16.42
N LEU A 445 -4.85 -25.06 15.42
CA LEU A 445 -3.78 -24.04 15.34
C LEU A 445 -3.86 -23.22 14.04
N PRO A 446 -4.96 -22.46 13.81
CA PRO A 446 -5.21 -21.79 12.53
C PRO A 446 -4.22 -20.64 12.24
N VAL A 447 -3.52 -20.17 13.28
CA VAL A 447 -2.51 -19.12 13.19
C VAL A 447 -1.36 -19.47 12.25
N ILE A 448 -1.01 -20.76 12.10
CA ILE A 448 0.10 -21.18 11.24
C ILE A 448 -0.10 -20.82 9.75
N LEU A 449 -1.35 -20.61 9.32
CA LEU A 449 -1.68 -20.16 7.97
C LEU A 449 -1.29 -18.70 7.69
N GLY A 450 -1.05 -17.89 8.72
CA GLY A 450 -0.68 -16.47 8.60
C GLY A 450 0.80 -16.21 8.36
N HIS A 451 1.65 -17.25 8.32
CA HIS A 451 3.07 -17.10 8.00
C HIS A 451 3.31 -16.90 6.50
N ASP A 452 4.48 -16.35 6.16
CA ASP A 452 4.97 -16.37 4.79
C ASP A 452 5.19 -17.82 4.31
N HIS A 453 4.86 -18.10 3.04
CA HIS A 453 4.90 -19.45 2.47
C HIS A 453 6.32 -20.03 2.39
N ALA A 454 7.31 -19.21 2.06
CA ALA A 454 8.70 -19.64 1.98
C ALA A 454 9.29 -19.86 3.39
N VAL A 455 8.91 -19.03 4.37
CA VAL A 455 9.28 -19.24 5.78
C VAL A 455 8.69 -20.55 6.31
N LEU A 456 7.41 -20.81 6.08
CA LEU A 456 6.74 -22.04 6.51
C LEU A 456 7.40 -23.29 5.92
N ARG A 457 7.65 -23.31 4.60
CA ARG A 457 8.38 -24.39 3.91
C ARG A 457 9.79 -24.59 4.46
N LYS A 458 10.55 -23.50 4.65
CA LYS A 458 11.93 -23.54 5.15
C LYS A 458 11.99 -24.15 6.55
N HIS A 459 11.10 -23.75 7.45
CA HIS A 459 11.08 -24.28 8.81
C HIS A 459 10.65 -25.73 8.87
N TRP A 460 9.68 -26.15 8.04
CA TRP A 460 9.29 -27.56 7.90
C TRP A 460 10.45 -28.45 7.45
N ALA A 461 11.13 -28.07 6.37
CA ALA A 461 12.27 -28.81 5.83
C ALA A 461 13.46 -28.92 6.82
N ALA A 462 13.55 -28.00 7.79
CA ALA A 462 14.58 -28.01 8.81
C ALA A 462 14.26 -28.91 10.02
N LEU A 463 12.99 -29.26 10.28
CA LEU A 463 12.62 -30.02 11.50
C LEU A 463 13.31 -31.39 11.61
N PRO A 464 13.42 -32.23 10.55
CA PRO A 464 14.06 -33.54 10.65
C PRO A 464 15.54 -33.49 11.03
N HIS A 465 16.19 -32.34 10.84
CA HIS A 465 17.62 -32.12 11.05
C HIS A 465 17.92 -31.32 12.34
N ARG A 466 16.94 -31.16 13.24
CA ARG A 466 17.15 -30.53 14.55
C ARG A 466 17.55 -31.57 15.58
N ASP A 467 18.67 -31.33 16.26
CA ASP A 467 19.15 -32.16 17.37
C ASP A 467 18.10 -32.25 18.48
N GLU A 468 17.43 -31.13 18.76
CA GLU A 468 16.36 -30.96 19.76
C GLU A 468 15.13 -31.85 19.50
N LEU A 469 15.00 -32.42 18.30
CA LEU A 469 13.87 -33.25 17.87
C LEU A 469 14.26 -34.70 17.60
N GLN A 470 15.49 -35.14 17.89
CA GLN A 470 15.88 -36.53 17.65
C GLN A 470 15.40 -37.48 18.77
N PRO A 471 14.91 -38.69 18.42
CA PRO A 471 14.65 -39.20 17.07
C PRO A 471 13.39 -38.57 16.44
N TYR A 472 13.51 -38.04 15.22
CA TYR A 472 12.43 -37.28 14.59
C TYR A 472 11.13 -38.10 14.38
N ASP A 473 11.26 -39.40 14.12
CA ASP A 473 10.11 -40.27 13.83
C ASP A 473 9.07 -40.31 14.96
N ASP A 474 9.50 -40.18 16.23
CA ASP A 474 8.57 -40.14 17.36
C ASP A 474 7.66 -38.91 17.33
N TRP A 475 8.14 -37.78 16.81
CA TRP A 475 7.33 -36.57 16.64
C TRP A 475 6.33 -36.71 15.50
N THR A 476 6.60 -37.56 14.50
CA THR A 476 5.67 -37.77 13.37
C THR A 476 4.39 -38.50 13.79
N ARG A 477 4.43 -39.25 14.90
CA ARG A 477 3.29 -39.97 15.50
C ARG A 477 2.22 -39.04 16.06
N ASP A 478 2.63 -37.91 16.65
CA ASP A 478 1.71 -36.86 17.14
C ASP A 478 1.77 -35.63 16.22
N LYS A 479 0.96 -35.68 15.17
CA LYS A 479 0.81 -34.58 14.20
C LYS A 479 0.33 -33.28 14.83
N TRP A 480 -0.43 -33.31 15.94
CA TRP A 480 -0.82 -32.10 16.65
C TRP A 480 0.39 -31.43 17.33
N ARG A 481 1.17 -32.21 18.08
CA ARG A 481 2.38 -31.73 18.76
C ARG A 481 3.42 -31.23 17.76
N LEU A 482 3.65 -31.95 16.67
CA LEU A 482 4.58 -31.55 15.61
C LEU A 482 4.17 -30.21 14.94
N LEU A 483 2.87 -29.96 14.74
CA LEU A 483 2.38 -28.69 14.19
C LEU A 483 2.66 -27.51 15.14
N ASN A 484 2.54 -27.73 16.46
CA ASN A 484 2.87 -26.71 17.47
C ASN A 484 4.39 -26.46 17.54
N VAL A 485 5.21 -27.50 17.40
CA VAL A 485 6.67 -27.38 17.30
C VAL A 485 7.09 -26.57 16.07
N LEU A 486 6.45 -26.80 14.91
CA LEU A 486 6.67 -26.00 13.70
C LEU A 486 6.35 -24.51 13.93
N GLN A 487 5.19 -24.21 14.53
CA GLN A 487 4.80 -22.84 14.90
C GLN A 487 5.84 -22.20 15.84
N TYR A 488 6.25 -22.91 16.89
CA TYR A 488 7.27 -22.45 17.84
C TYR A 488 8.59 -22.10 17.15
N PHE A 489 9.10 -22.95 16.26
CA PHE A 489 10.37 -22.66 15.59
C PHE A 489 10.30 -21.48 14.60
N ILE A 490 9.15 -21.27 13.94
CA ILE A 490 8.94 -20.08 13.09
C ILE A 490 8.92 -18.82 13.96
N GLU A 491 8.24 -18.86 15.11
CA GLU A 491 8.19 -17.73 16.04
C GLU A 491 9.54 -17.46 16.72
N ARG A 492 10.27 -18.50 17.15
CA ARG A 492 11.64 -18.39 17.69
C ARG A 492 12.55 -17.72 16.67
N GLY A 493 12.52 -18.19 15.43
CA GLY A 493 13.31 -17.65 14.32
C GLY A 493 12.94 -16.22 13.90
N ASN A 494 11.71 -15.75 14.18
CA ASN A 494 11.26 -14.40 13.82
C ASN A 494 11.37 -13.38 14.98
N ASN A 495 11.26 -13.82 16.23
CA ASN A 495 11.27 -12.93 17.41
C ASN A 495 12.66 -12.76 18.04
N PHE A 496 13.55 -13.74 17.95
CA PHE A 496 14.81 -13.78 18.72
C PHE A 496 16.09 -13.72 17.85
N LYS A 497 16.08 -12.93 16.78
CA LYS A 497 17.26 -12.73 15.89
C LYS A 497 18.33 -11.80 16.44
N HIS A 498 18.09 -11.14 17.57
CA HIS A 498 19.16 -10.53 18.34
C HIS A 498 19.57 -11.53 19.42
N PRO A 499 20.86 -11.91 19.53
CA PRO A 499 21.31 -12.56 20.75
C PRO A 499 20.99 -11.61 21.90
N VAL A 500 20.25 -12.10 22.89
CA VAL A 500 20.40 -11.57 24.23
C VAL A 500 21.84 -11.92 24.58
N VAL A 501 22.73 -10.93 24.51
CA VAL A 501 24.02 -11.03 25.17
C VAL A 501 23.65 -11.07 26.65
N PHE A 502 23.57 -12.28 27.20
CA PHE A 502 23.75 -12.45 28.63
C PHE A 502 25.14 -11.89 28.89
N ALA A 503 25.18 -10.74 29.56
CA ALA A 503 26.40 -10.26 30.16
C ALA A 503 26.67 -11.20 31.33
N ASP A 504 27.31 -12.34 31.02
CA ASP A 504 27.95 -13.15 32.04
C ASP A 504 28.96 -12.22 32.71
N GLN A 505 28.63 -11.80 33.92
CA GLN A 505 29.55 -11.14 34.82
C GLN A 505 30.55 -12.20 35.28
N GLU A 506 31.49 -12.57 34.41
CA GLU A 506 32.81 -12.97 34.87
C GLU A 506 33.44 -11.74 35.53
N SER A 507 33.14 -11.62 36.82
CA SER A 507 33.80 -10.70 37.71
C SER A 507 35.28 -11.06 37.77
N GLU A 508 36.12 -10.28 37.08
CA GLU A 508 37.54 -10.13 37.41
C GLU A 508 37.66 -9.45 38.79
N ALA A 509 37.21 -10.15 39.83
CA ALA A 509 37.42 -9.84 41.24
C ALA A 509 38.45 -10.87 41.74
N GLY A 510 39.70 -10.43 41.85
CA GLY A 510 40.82 -11.31 42.16
C GLY A 510 40.63 -12.06 43.48
N VAL A 511 40.75 -13.39 43.42
CA VAL A 511 40.98 -14.24 44.60
C VAL A 511 42.48 -14.49 44.69
N PRO A 512 43.16 -14.12 45.79
CA PRO A 512 44.59 -14.37 45.94
C PRO A 512 44.85 -15.87 46.15
N GLU A 513 45.97 -16.35 45.60
CA GLU A 513 46.49 -17.69 45.88
C GLU A 513 46.74 -17.85 47.40
N THR A 514 46.16 -18.86 48.04
CA THR A 514 46.88 -19.72 49.00
C THR A 514 46.09 -20.98 49.43
N TYR A 515 46.82 -22.09 49.41
CA TYR A 515 46.62 -23.47 49.93
C TYR A 515 45.99 -23.61 51.35
N PRO A 516 45.63 -24.84 51.83
CA PRO A 516 46.06 -26.15 51.34
C PRO A 516 45.03 -27.30 51.21
N VAL A 517 45.54 -28.37 50.62
CA VAL A 517 45.06 -29.77 50.60
C VAL A 517 44.83 -30.34 52.01
N VAL A 518 43.67 -30.96 52.23
CA VAL A 518 43.49 -32.32 52.82
C VAL A 518 42.33 -32.98 52.07
#